data_AF-A0A9N9SGV9-F1
#
_entry.id   AF-A0A9N9SGV9-F1
#
_cell.length_a   1.000
_cell.length_b   1.000
_cell.length_c   1.000
_cell.angle_alpha   90.00
_cell.angle_beta   90.00
_cell.angle_gamma   90.00
#
_symmetry.space_group_name_H-M   'P 1'
#
loop_
_entity.id
_entity.type
_entity.pdbx_description
1 polymer ?
#
loop_
_entity_poly.entity_id
_entity_poly.type
_entity_poly.pdbx_seq_one_letter_code
_entity_poly.pdbx_strand_id
1 'polypeptide(L)'
;MAWLSFYDKCFEDITEEFVLIPNGDLVYNNPVYPADMMKPILSELNLSDLKTCFVRHCPNAFGVSLVDKHGIKLTYSGDTMPADSLIELGANSDVLIHEATMEDELAQEAVVKMHSTTSQAIEVGRKMAAKHVILTHFSQRYAKLPRYNDNFSENVGIAFDNMQVNMNDLVLVPHLRPALKLMFAEHYEDIENKAMKRNMRLEREKSALSDKNLKRKQSVT
;
A
#
# COMPACT_ATOMS: atom_id res chain seq x y z
N MET A 1 5.36 22.77 7.80
CA MET A 1 5.56 23.26 9.19
C MET A 1 5.07 24.69 9.42
N ALA A 2 4.78 25.50 8.39
CA ALA A 2 4.39 26.90 8.59
C ALA A 2 3.07 27.10 9.38
N TRP A 3 2.12 26.15 9.32
CA TRP A 3 0.80 26.37 9.91
C TRP A 3 0.75 26.20 11.44
N LEU A 4 1.29 25.11 12.02
CA LEU A 4 1.27 24.93 13.48
C LEU A 4 2.02 26.05 14.20
N SER A 5 3.20 26.42 13.71
CA SER A 5 3.95 27.56 14.25
C SER A 5 3.26 28.91 14.03
N PHE A 6 2.40 29.04 13.01
CA PHE A 6 1.57 30.23 12.82
C PHE A 6 0.39 30.23 13.78
N TYR A 7 -0.29 29.08 13.95
CA TYR A 7 -1.41 28.93 14.87
C TYR A 7 -0.99 29.25 16.30
N ASP A 8 0.10 28.62 16.74
CA ASP A 8 0.75 28.81 18.04
C ASP A 8 1.00 30.30 18.36
N LYS A 9 1.55 31.02 17.38
CA LYS A 9 1.91 32.44 17.56
C LYS A 9 0.73 33.41 17.46
N CYS A 10 -0.30 33.06 16.71
CA CYS A 10 -1.36 34.02 16.33
C CYS A 10 -2.70 33.76 17.01
N PHE A 11 -2.94 32.57 17.57
CA PHE A 11 -4.23 32.20 18.15
C PHE A 11 -4.11 31.68 19.57
N GLU A 12 -3.43 30.55 19.78
CA GLU A 12 -3.33 29.86 21.07
C GLU A 12 -1.99 29.14 21.18
N ASP A 13 -1.30 29.29 22.31
CA ASP A 13 -0.07 28.57 22.60
C ASP A 13 -0.36 27.09 22.74
N ILE A 14 0.17 26.32 21.79
CA ILE A 14 0.00 24.86 21.71
C ILE A 14 1.35 24.15 21.80
N THR A 15 2.41 24.86 22.17
CA THR A 15 3.78 24.32 22.17
C THR A 15 3.95 23.10 23.09
N GLU A 16 3.21 23.04 24.19
CA GLU A 16 3.26 21.95 25.16
C GLU A 16 2.19 20.86 24.90
N GLU A 17 1.28 21.08 23.94
CA GLU A 17 0.16 20.17 23.63
C GLU A 17 0.52 19.07 22.63
N PHE A 18 1.67 19.18 21.97
CA PHE A 18 2.14 18.16 21.03
C PHE A 18 3.67 18.06 20.99
N VAL A 19 4.16 16.87 20.66
CA VAL A 19 5.56 16.63 20.33
C VAL A 19 5.67 16.30 18.84
N LEU A 20 6.38 17.13 18.08
CA LEU A 20 6.65 16.86 16.67
C LEU A 20 7.85 15.94 16.52
N ILE A 21 7.61 14.76 15.97
CA ILE A 21 8.65 13.80 15.61
C ILE A 21 8.70 13.70 14.08
N PRO A 22 9.79 14.15 13.44
CA PRO A 22 9.96 13.97 12.01
C PRO A 22 10.00 12.49 11.64
N ASN A 23 9.22 12.06 10.64
CA ASN A 23 9.28 10.68 10.14
C ASN A 23 10.69 10.26 9.71
N GLY A 24 11.49 11.20 9.18
CA GLY A 24 12.88 10.95 8.79
C GLY A 24 13.81 10.57 9.95
N ASP A 25 13.46 10.94 11.19
CA ASP A 25 14.26 10.61 12.37
C ASP A 25 13.96 9.20 12.88
N LEU A 26 12.92 8.55 12.35
CA LEU A 26 12.42 7.22 12.74
C LEU A 26 12.76 6.13 11.71
N VAL A 27 13.61 6.41 10.73
CA VAL A 27 13.90 5.47 9.65
C VAL A 27 14.61 4.23 10.21
N TYR A 28 14.07 3.03 9.93
CA TYR A 28 14.45 1.78 10.60
C TYR A 28 15.94 1.43 10.59
N ASN A 29 16.67 1.83 9.55
CA ASN A 29 18.08 1.50 9.36
C ASN A 29 19.03 2.59 9.90
N ASN A 30 18.52 3.76 10.26
CA ASN A 30 19.28 4.87 10.81
C ASN A 30 18.39 5.80 11.65
N PRO A 31 17.83 5.31 12.78
CA PRO A 31 17.01 6.14 13.64
C PRO A 31 17.90 7.19 14.32
N VAL A 32 17.51 8.46 14.21
CA VAL A 32 18.24 9.60 14.78
C VAL A 32 17.52 10.13 16.02
N TYR A 33 16.22 9.87 16.16
CA TYR A 33 15.45 10.31 17.32
C TYR A 33 15.94 9.62 18.61
N PRO A 34 16.27 10.37 19.68
CA PRO A 34 16.85 9.79 20.90
C PRO A 34 15.94 8.76 21.57
N ALA A 35 16.48 7.57 21.84
CA ALA A 35 15.75 6.45 22.43
C ALA A 35 15.11 6.79 23.79
N ASP A 36 15.79 7.60 24.61
CA ASP A 36 15.26 7.99 25.92
C ASP A 36 14.05 8.93 25.82
N MET A 37 13.95 9.71 24.74
CA MET A 37 12.76 10.51 24.45
C MET A 37 11.64 9.68 23.82
N MET A 38 11.98 8.62 23.08
CA MET A 38 10.98 7.75 22.44
C MET A 38 10.29 6.79 23.43
N LYS A 39 11.03 6.26 24.42
CA LYS A 39 10.50 5.32 25.43
C LYS A 39 9.18 5.78 26.10
N PRO A 40 9.06 6.99 26.67
CA PRO A 40 7.81 7.42 27.29
C PRO A 40 6.66 7.51 26.28
N ILE A 41 6.94 7.94 25.05
CA ILE A 41 5.95 8.07 23.98
C ILE A 41 5.39 6.70 23.58
N LEU A 42 6.28 5.73 23.36
CA LEU A 42 5.88 4.35 23.06
C LEU A 42 5.06 3.75 24.19
N SER A 43 5.46 3.98 25.45
CA SER A 43 4.73 3.51 26.62
C SER A 43 3.30 4.06 26.67
N GLU A 44 3.13 5.36 26.44
CA GLU A 44 1.80 6.01 26.43
C GLU A 44 0.91 5.47 25.30
N LEU A 45 1.50 5.21 24.13
CA LEU A 45 0.81 4.64 22.97
C LEU A 45 0.60 3.13 23.05
N ASN A 46 1.03 2.46 24.12
CA ASN A 46 1.05 1.00 24.26
C ASN A 46 1.82 0.26 23.14
N LEU A 47 2.87 0.91 22.62
CA LEU A 47 3.77 0.37 21.61
C LEU A 47 5.09 -0.07 22.23
N SER A 48 5.74 -1.05 21.60
CA SER A 48 7.12 -1.47 21.88
C SER A 48 8.11 -0.98 20.83
N ASP A 49 7.66 -0.71 19.60
CA ASP A 49 8.49 -0.19 18.51
C ASP A 49 7.65 0.65 17.53
N LEU A 50 8.27 1.71 16.99
CA LEU A 50 7.70 2.58 15.94
C LEU A 50 8.84 2.98 15.01
N LYS A 51 8.73 2.58 13.75
CA LYS A 51 9.75 2.85 12.73
C LYS A 51 9.11 3.23 11.41
N THR A 52 9.85 3.98 10.61
CA THR A 52 9.44 4.40 9.27
C THR A 52 10.44 3.91 8.22
N CYS A 53 10.05 4.00 6.95
CA CYS A 53 10.96 3.90 5.82
C CYS A 53 10.52 4.84 4.73
N PHE A 54 11.45 5.33 3.91
CA PHE A 54 11.08 6.03 2.68
C PHE A 54 10.40 5.07 1.71
N VAL A 55 9.36 5.56 1.06
CA VAL A 55 8.63 4.83 0.02
C VAL A 55 8.59 5.65 -1.28
N ARG A 56 8.17 5.02 -2.38
CA ARG A 56 8.33 5.56 -3.73
C ARG A 56 7.01 6.20 -4.20
N HIS A 57 6.80 7.47 -3.84
CA HIS A 57 5.62 8.22 -4.26
C HIS A 57 5.89 9.72 -4.52
N CYS A 58 6.04 10.52 -3.45
CA CYS A 58 6.44 11.92 -3.53
C CYS A 58 7.58 12.18 -2.53
N PRO A 59 8.29 13.32 -2.61
CA PRO A 59 9.30 13.66 -1.62
C PRO A 59 8.71 13.62 -0.21
N ASN A 60 9.42 12.98 0.73
CA ASN A 60 8.97 12.76 2.10
C ASN A 60 7.72 11.86 2.23
N ALA A 61 7.55 10.89 1.34
CA ALA A 61 6.60 9.79 1.52
C ALA A 61 7.21 8.67 2.37
N PHE A 62 6.42 8.14 3.31
CA PHE A 62 6.86 7.11 4.25
C PHE A 62 5.87 5.97 4.38
N GLY A 63 6.41 4.76 4.56
CA GLY A 63 5.72 3.64 5.17
C GLY A 63 6.07 3.59 6.66
N VAL A 64 5.20 2.99 7.45
CA VAL A 64 5.33 2.92 8.92
C VAL A 64 5.13 1.50 9.41
N SER A 65 5.91 1.10 10.41
CA SER A 65 5.72 -0.13 11.17
C SER A 65 5.54 0.20 12.64
N LEU A 66 4.56 -0.45 13.24
CA LEU A 66 4.19 -0.36 14.63
C LEU A 66 4.31 -1.76 15.23
N VAL A 67 4.84 -1.88 16.44
CA VAL A 67 4.78 -3.11 17.22
C VAL A 67 4.12 -2.76 18.54
N ASP A 68 3.04 -3.45 18.91
CA ASP A 68 2.39 -3.24 20.20
C ASP A 68 3.20 -3.86 21.35
N LYS A 69 2.77 -3.65 22.60
CA LYS A 69 3.41 -4.26 23.78
C LYS A 69 3.26 -5.79 23.88
N HIS A 70 2.38 -6.38 23.08
CA HIS A 70 2.15 -7.82 22.99
C HIS A 70 2.94 -8.48 21.86
N GLY A 71 3.69 -7.69 21.07
CA GLY A 71 4.52 -8.15 19.97
C GLY A 71 3.79 -8.24 18.62
N ILE A 72 2.55 -7.76 18.52
CA ILE A 72 1.80 -7.70 17.27
C ILE A 72 2.39 -6.59 16.40
N LYS A 73 2.81 -6.94 15.20
CA LYS A 73 3.42 -6.02 14.24
C LYS A 73 2.44 -5.65 13.11
N LEU A 74 2.18 -4.36 12.96
CA LEU A 74 1.41 -3.78 11.86
C LEU A 74 2.32 -2.93 10.98
N THR A 75 2.20 -3.09 9.67
CA THR A 75 2.86 -2.23 8.68
C THR A 75 1.82 -1.55 7.81
N TYR A 76 1.97 -0.25 7.60
CA TYR A 76 1.15 0.53 6.68
C TYR A 76 2.03 1.15 5.60
N SER A 77 1.65 0.95 4.33
CA SER A 77 2.48 1.34 3.19
C SER A 77 2.55 2.85 2.97
N GLY A 78 1.49 3.59 3.32
CA GLY A 78 1.19 4.87 2.66
C GLY A 78 0.94 4.68 1.16
N ASP A 79 0.99 5.76 0.39
CA ASP A 79 0.96 5.69 -1.08
C ASP A 79 2.37 5.37 -1.60
N THR A 80 2.50 4.38 -2.47
CA THR A 80 3.81 3.94 -2.97
C THR A 80 3.74 2.99 -4.16
N MET A 81 4.73 3.08 -5.05
CA MET A 81 5.19 1.93 -5.84
C MET A 81 5.78 0.83 -4.94
N PRO A 82 5.91 -0.42 -5.40
CA PRO A 82 6.68 -1.44 -4.69
C PRO A 82 8.08 -0.92 -4.31
N ALA A 83 8.41 -1.07 -3.03
CA ALA A 83 9.64 -0.57 -2.43
C ALA A 83 10.24 -1.64 -1.52
N ASP A 84 11.51 -1.98 -1.74
CA ASP A 84 12.22 -2.98 -0.93
C ASP A 84 12.40 -2.51 0.52
N SER A 85 12.54 -1.20 0.74
CA SER A 85 12.57 -0.58 2.07
C SER A 85 11.33 -0.91 2.90
N LEU A 86 10.15 -0.95 2.27
CA LEU A 86 8.90 -1.32 2.94
C LEU A 86 8.87 -2.80 3.29
N ILE A 87 9.35 -3.66 2.37
CA ILE A 87 9.46 -5.11 2.59
C ILE A 87 10.38 -5.39 3.78
N GLU A 88 11.55 -4.74 3.84
CA GLU A 88 12.52 -4.87 4.94
C GLU A 88 11.95 -4.37 6.27
N LEU A 89 11.38 -3.15 6.28
CA LEU A 89 10.75 -2.58 7.47
C LEU A 89 9.66 -3.50 8.03
N GLY A 90 8.79 -4.01 7.15
CA GLY A 90 7.62 -4.81 7.49
C GLY A 90 7.87 -6.31 7.64
N ALA A 91 9.11 -6.79 7.53
CA ALA A 91 9.39 -8.22 7.54
C ALA A 91 8.68 -8.94 8.71
N ASN A 92 7.97 -10.04 8.39
CA ASN A 92 7.16 -10.85 9.29
C ASN A 92 6.01 -10.12 10.01
N SER A 93 5.46 -9.05 9.45
CA SER A 93 4.31 -8.37 10.03
C SER A 93 3.09 -9.29 10.19
N ASP A 94 2.37 -9.13 11.30
CA ASP A 94 1.08 -9.80 11.48
C ASP A 94 0.04 -9.24 10.52
N VAL A 95 0.06 -7.92 10.31
CA VAL A 95 -0.84 -7.23 9.37
C VAL A 95 -0.04 -6.26 8.51
N LEU A 96 -0.18 -6.40 7.20
CA LEU A 96 0.19 -5.38 6.23
C LEU A 96 -1.09 -4.71 5.70
N ILE A 97 -1.21 -3.40 5.88
CA ILE A 97 -2.20 -2.58 5.18
C ILE A 97 -1.47 -1.91 4.01
N HIS A 98 -1.84 -2.26 2.78
CA HIS A 98 -1.15 -1.80 1.57
C HIS A 98 -2.10 -1.10 0.60
N GLU A 99 -1.65 0.00 0.01
CA GLU A 99 -2.34 0.66 -1.10
C GLU A 99 -2.41 -0.24 -2.34
N ALA A 100 -3.54 -0.24 -3.03
CA ALA A 100 -3.75 -0.99 -4.25
C ALA A 100 -4.53 -0.13 -5.25
N THR A 101 -4.00 1.06 -5.52
CA THR A 101 -4.73 2.12 -6.24
C THR A 101 -5.06 1.75 -7.67
N MET A 102 -4.19 0.97 -8.34
CA MET A 102 -4.24 0.71 -9.76
C MET A 102 -4.60 -0.74 -10.10
N GLU A 103 -5.38 -0.93 -11.17
CA GLU A 103 -5.60 -2.26 -11.76
C GLU A 103 -4.32 -2.76 -12.44
N ASP A 104 -4.13 -4.09 -12.53
CA ASP A 104 -2.91 -4.67 -13.09
C ASP A 104 -2.68 -4.31 -14.56
N GLU A 105 -3.75 -4.14 -15.34
CA GLU A 105 -3.70 -3.67 -16.73
C GLU A 105 -3.18 -2.23 -16.86
N LEU A 106 -3.18 -1.46 -15.76
CA LEU A 106 -2.71 -0.08 -15.71
C LEU A 106 -1.29 0.03 -15.11
N ALA A 107 -0.50 -1.05 -15.11
CA ALA A 107 0.85 -1.07 -14.54
C ALA A 107 1.77 0.07 -15.04
N GLN A 108 1.67 0.47 -16.31
CA GLN A 108 2.45 1.62 -16.83
C GLN A 108 2.01 2.94 -16.22
N GLU A 109 0.70 3.15 -16.07
CA GLU A 109 0.14 4.34 -15.45
C GLU A 109 0.43 4.37 -13.94
N ALA A 110 0.46 3.20 -13.30
CA ALA A 110 0.86 3.02 -11.91
C ALA A 110 2.29 3.54 -11.67
N VAL A 111 3.23 3.22 -12.56
CA VAL A 111 4.61 3.76 -12.52
C VAL A 111 4.63 5.28 -12.63
N VAL A 112 3.86 5.85 -13.55
CA VAL A 112 3.83 7.31 -13.78
C VAL A 112 3.21 8.05 -12.60
N LYS A 113 2.14 7.50 -12.01
CA LYS A 113 1.45 8.07 -10.85
C LYS A 113 2.07 7.68 -9.50
N MET A 114 3.08 6.83 -9.53
CA MET A 114 3.79 6.29 -8.38
C MET A 114 2.89 5.61 -7.34
N HIS A 115 2.05 4.69 -7.83
CA HIS A 115 1.16 3.86 -7.01
C HIS A 115 1.32 2.38 -7.34
N SER A 116 0.89 1.50 -6.44
CA SER A 116 0.94 0.06 -6.66
C SER A 116 -0.27 -0.45 -7.43
N THR A 117 -0.05 -1.49 -8.24
CA THR A 117 -1.17 -2.32 -8.70
C THR A 117 -1.60 -3.32 -7.63
N THR A 118 -2.79 -3.89 -7.76
CA THR A 118 -3.28 -4.94 -6.85
C THR A 118 -2.30 -6.10 -6.71
N SER A 119 -1.82 -6.68 -7.81
CA SER A 119 -0.88 -7.81 -7.76
C SER A 119 0.48 -7.40 -7.18
N GLN A 120 0.92 -6.16 -7.41
CA GLN A 120 2.14 -5.63 -6.83
C GLN A 120 2.06 -5.49 -5.31
N ALA A 121 0.95 -4.97 -4.79
CA ALA A 121 0.70 -4.85 -3.35
C ALA A 121 0.68 -6.23 -2.65
N ILE A 122 0.01 -7.20 -3.27
CA ILE A 122 -0.01 -8.60 -2.81
C ILE A 122 1.40 -9.19 -2.79
N GLU A 123 2.17 -8.98 -3.86
CA GLU A 123 3.54 -9.50 -3.97
C GLU A 123 4.49 -8.87 -2.93
N VAL A 124 4.31 -7.58 -2.60
CA VAL A 124 5.01 -6.94 -1.46
C VAL A 124 4.69 -7.66 -0.17
N GLY A 125 3.41 -7.93 0.12
CA GLY A 125 3.00 -8.69 1.31
C GLY A 125 3.58 -10.10 1.37
N ARG A 126 3.63 -10.79 0.22
CA ARG A 126 4.24 -12.12 0.11
C ARG A 126 5.74 -12.08 0.42
N LYS A 127 6.48 -11.14 -0.18
CA LYS A 127 7.93 -10.96 0.08
C LYS A 127 8.22 -10.54 1.51
N MET A 128 7.32 -9.78 2.11
CA MET A 128 7.36 -9.37 3.52
C MET A 128 7.10 -10.55 4.48
N ALA A 129 6.59 -11.68 3.99
CA ALA A 129 6.06 -12.77 4.81
C ALA A 129 4.97 -12.27 5.79
N ALA A 130 4.13 -11.34 5.33
CA ALA A 130 3.03 -10.81 6.14
C ALA A 130 1.97 -11.88 6.37
N LYS A 131 1.50 -12.04 7.62
CA LYS A 131 0.48 -13.05 7.95
C LYS A 131 -0.86 -12.71 7.33
N HIS A 132 -1.26 -11.43 7.37
CA HIS A 132 -2.46 -10.91 6.71
C HIS A 132 -2.13 -9.68 5.88
N VAL A 133 -2.71 -9.59 4.67
CA VAL A 133 -2.58 -8.42 3.79
C VAL A 133 -3.95 -7.81 3.58
N ILE A 134 -4.14 -6.55 3.98
CA ILE A 134 -5.37 -5.79 3.77
C ILE A 134 -5.12 -4.75 2.68
N LEU A 135 -5.81 -4.90 1.56
CA LEU A 135 -5.72 -3.97 0.44
C LEU A 135 -6.67 -2.80 0.67
N THR A 136 -6.19 -1.58 0.42
CA THR A 136 -6.97 -0.33 0.58
C THR A 136 -6.55 0.72 -0.46
N HIS A 137 -7.06 1.94 -0.33
CA HIS A 137 -6.76 3.08 -1.19
C HIS A 137 -7.08 2.82 -2.67
N PHE A 138 -8.21 2.16 -2.92
CA PHE A 138 -8.68 1.91 -4.28
C PHE A 138 -9.08 3.23 -4.94
N SER A 139 -8.63 3.44 -6.17
CA SER A 139 -9.09 4.59 -6.96
C SER A 139 -10.60 4.52 -7.16
N GLN A 140 -11.32 5.57 -6.74
CA GLN A 140 -12.78 5.70 -6.92
C GLN A 140 -13.22 5.71 -8.39
N ARG A 141 -12.29 5.96 -9.31
CA ARG A 141 -12.54 5.88 -10.76
C ARG A 141 -12.58 4.44 -11.27
N TYR A 142 -12.09 3.51 -10.45
CA TYR A 142 -11.98 2.08 -10.73
C TYR A 142 -12.79 1.28 -9.70
N ALA A 143 -12.80 -0.03 -9.87
CA ALA A 143 -13.68 -1.00 -9.23
C ALA A 143 -14.07 -0.77 -7.75
N LYS A 144 -15.34 -1.06 -7.41
CA LYS A 144 -15.78 -1.25 -6.00
C LYS A 144 -15.14 -2.49 -5.34
N LEU A 145 -14.65 -3.43 -6.15
CA LEU A 145 -13.99 -4.66 -5.71
C LEU A 145 -12.74 -4.89 -6.57
N PRO A 146 -11.52 -4.81 -6.01
CA PRO A 146 -10.29 -5.01 -6.76
C PRO A 146 -10.22 -6.43 -7.35
N ARG A 147 -9.66 -6.54 -8.55
CA ARG A 147 -9.39 -7.80 -9.21
C ARG A 147 -7.99 -8.30 -8.89
N TYR A 148 -7.90 -9.59 -8.58
CA TYR A 148 -6.64 -10.33 -8.46
C TYR A 148 -6.89 -11.82 -8.60
N ASN A 149 -5.84 -12.58 -8.92
CA ASN A 149 -5.90 -14.03 -9.10
C ASN A 149 -6.22 -14.74 -7.77
N ASP A 150 -7.10 -15.74 -7.82
CA ASP A 150 -7.50 -16.55 -6.66
C ASP A 150 -6.32 -17.29 -6.01
N ASN A 151 -5.20 -17.47 -6.72
CA ASN A 151 -3.96 -18.04 -6.17
C ASN A 151 -3.35 -17.26 -5.00
N PHE A 152 -3.76 -16.00 -4.79
CA PHE A 152 -3.26 -15.16 -3.71
C PHE A 152 -4.26 -15.03 -2.54
N SER A 153 -5.34 -15.80 -2.55
CA SER A 153 -6.53 -15.46 -1.75
C SER A 153 -6.52 -15.89 -0.29
N GLU A 154 -5.58 -16.71 0.18
CA GLU A 154 -5.70 -17.32 1.52
C GLU A 154 -5.55 -16.32 2.67
N ASN A 155 -4.81 -15.23 2.49
CA ASN A 155 -4.57 -14.23 3.53
C ASN A 155 -4.75 -12.76 3.07
N VAL A 156 -5.35 -12.56 1.90
CA VAL A 156 -5.58 -11.22 1.33
C VAL A 156 -7.03 -10.78 1.56
N GLY A 157 -7.20 -9.73 2.36
CA GLY A 157 -8.44 -9.03 2.60
C GLY A 157 -8.60 -7.78 1.75
N ILE A 158 -9.85 -7.35 1.56
CA ILE A 158 -10.22 -6.12 0.84
C ILE A 158 -10.91 -5.22 1.85
N ALA A 159 -10.38 -4.03 2.06
CA ALA A 159 -10.99 -3.03 2.93
C ALA A 159 -12.22 -2.39 2.29
N PHE A 160 -13.22 -2.06 3.11
CA PHE A 160 -14.36 -1.23 2.74
C PHE A 160 -14.53 -0.11 3.76
N ASP A 161 -15.16 0.98 3.35
CA ASP A 161 -15.46 2.09 4.24
C ASP A 161 -16.25 1.60 5.46
N ASN A 162 -15.83 2.04 6.65
CA ASN A 162 -16.39 1.65 7.95
C ASN A 162 -16.21 0.17 8.35
N MET A 163 -15.40 -0.59 7.60
CA MET A 163 -15.04 -1.95 7.98
C MET A 163 -14.27 -1.96 9.30
N GLN A 164 -14.69 -2.81 10.23
CA GLN A 164 -14.02 -3.06 11.50
C GLN A 164 -13.77 -4.55 11.63
N VAL A 165 -12.53 -4.92 11.94
CA VAL A 165 -12.11 -6.32 12.08
C VAL A 165 -11.17 -6.43 13.26
N ASN A 166 -11.42 -7.41 14.13
CA ASN A 166 -10.50 -7.74 15.21
C ASN A 166 -9.36 -8.61 14.70
N MET A 167 -8.22 -8.61 15.39
CA MET A 167 -7.07 -9.44 15.03
C MET A 167 -7.41 -10.92 14.86
N ASN A 168 -8.28 -11.47 15.72
CA ASN A 168 -8.69 -12.88 15.67
C ASN A 168 -9.57 -13.20 14.45
N ASP A 169 -10.28 -12.21 13.92
CA ASP A 169 -11.23 -12.37 12.82
C ASP A 169 -10.58 -12.12 11.44
N LEU A 170 -9.32 -11.66 11.41
CA LEU A 170 -8.59 -11.38 10.16
C LEU A 170 -8.48 -12.61 9.25
N VAL A 171 -8.42 -13.82 9.81
CA VAL A 171 -8.43 -15.07 9.06
C VAL A 171 -9.73 -15.27 8.26
N LEU A 172 -10.84 -14.68 8.70
CA LEU A 172 -12.14 -14.79 8.05
C LEU A 172 -12.29 -13.78 6.91
N VAL A 173 -11.55 -12.67 6.92
CA VAL A 173 -11.72 -11.59 5.93
C VAL A 173 -11.58 -12.07 4.47
N PRO A 174 -10.57 -12.88 4.09
CA PRO A 174 -10.45 -13.35 2.71
C PRO A 174 -11.64 -14.23 2.26
N HIS A 175 -12.27 -14.93 3.21
CA HIS A 175 -13.43 -15.79 2.96
C HIS A 175 -14.71 -15.01 2.62
N LEU A 176 -14.74 -13.69 2.83
CA LEU A 176 -15.86 -12.84 2.42
C LEU A 176 -15.88 -12.58 0.91
N ARG A 177 -14.75 -12.81 0.21
CA ARG A 177 -14.59 -12.44 -1.20
C ARG A 177 -15.62 -13.07 -2.15
N PRO A 178 -16.00 -14.36 -2.05
CA PRO A 178 -17.06 -14.91 -2.89
C PRO A 178 -18.40 -14.21 -2.71
N ALA A 179 -18.78 -13.88 -1.46
CA ALA A 179 -19.99 -13.13 -1.17
C ALA A 179 -19.92 -11.70 -1.74
N LEU A 180 -18.77 -11.03 -1.59
CA LEU A 180 -18.56 -9.70 -2.17
C LEU A 180 -18.64 -9.72 -3.71
N LYS A 181 -18.08 -10.74 -4.38
CA LYS A 181 -18.21 -10.91 -5.84
C LYS A 181 -19.67 -11.04 -6.26
N LEU A 182 -20.49 -11.77 -5.49
CA LEU A 182 -21.92 -11.91 -5.75
C LEU A 182 -22.68 -10.59 -5.52
N MET A 183 -22.40 -9.89 -4.41
CA MET A 183 -23.02 -8.61 -4.09
C MET A 183 -22.71 -7.52 -5.13
N PHE A 184 -21.51 -7.57 -5.72
CA PHE A 184 -21.05 -6.61 -6.73
C PHE A 184 -20.94 -7.22 -8.13
N ALA A 185 -21.74 -8.24 -8.45
CA ALA A 185 -21.59 -9.02 -9.69
C ALA A 185 -21.62 -8.17 -10.96
N GLU A 186 -22.60 -7.27 -11.11
CA GLU A 186 -22.70 -6.37 -12.27
C GLU A 186 -21.44 -5.50 -12.43
N HIS A 187 -20.97 -4.93 -11.32
CA HIS A 187 -19.73 -4.14 -11.33
C HIS A 187 -18.53 -4.99 -11.69
N TYR A 188 -18.45 -6.22 -11.15
CA TYR A 188 -17.36 -7.15 -11.40
C TYR A 188 -17.30 -7.54 -12.88
N GLU A 189 -18.45 -7.85 -13.51
CA GLU A 189 -18.54 -8.14 -14.95
C GLU A 189 -18.11 -6.94 -15.82
N ASP A 190 -18.53 -5.73 -15.46
CA ASP A 190 -18.11 -4.51 -16.17
C ASP A 190 -16.60 -4.32 -16.16
N ILE A 191 -15.96 -4.61 -15.02
CA ILE A 191 -14.51 -4.52 -14.86
C ILE A 191 -13.83 -5.63 -15.66
N GLU A 192 -14.37 -6.86 -15.64
CA GLU A 192 -13.92 -7.97 -16.47
C GLU A 192 -13.87 -7.58 -17.95
N ASN A 193 -14.96 -7.01 -18.45
CA ASN A 193 -15.07 -6.56 -19.83
C ASN A 193 -14.09 -5.43 -20.16
N LYS A 194 -13.91 -4.45 -19.26
CA LYS A 194 -12.96 -3.34 -19.44
C LYS A 194 -11.52 -3.85 -19.48
N ALA A 195 -11.13 -4.74 -18.58
CA ALA A 195 -9.81 -5.35 -18.52
C ALA A 195 -9.52 -6.17 -19.79
N MET A 196 -10.46 -7.00 -20.25
CA MET A 196 -10.32 -7.76 -21.50
C MET A 196 -10.10 -6.84 -22.70
N LYS A 197 -10.88 -5.75 -22.82
CA LYS A 197 -10.70 -4.76 -23.90
C LYS A 197 -9.33 -4.09 -23.83
N ARG A 198 -8.82 -3.76 -22.64
CA ARG A 198 -7.48 -3.19 -22.46
C ARG A 198 -6.39 -4.18 -22.82
N ASN A 199 -6.49 -5.43 -22.37
CA ASN A 199 -5.53 -6.48 -22.71
C ASN A 199 -5.44 -6.71 -24.22
N MET A 200 -6.58 -6.83 -24.91
CA MET A 200 -6.60 -6.94 -26.38
C MET A 200 -5.93 -5.74 -27.07
N ARG A 201 -6.13 -4.53 -26.54
CA ARG A 201 -5.48 -3.33 -27.08
C ARG A 201 -3.96 -3.38 -26.86
N LEU A 202 -3.51 -3.73 -25.66
CA LEU A 202 -2.08 -3.85 -25.32
C LEU A 202 -1.38 -4.91 -26.18
N GLU A 203 -2.04 -6.05 -26.43
CA GLU A 203 -1.52 -7.09 -27.32
C GLU A 203 -1.40 -6.61 -28.76
N ARG A 204 -2.43 -5.93 -29.29
CA ARG A 204 -2.38 -5.34 -30.64
C ARG A 204 -1.25 -4.32 -30.78
N GLU A 205 -1.05 -3.46 -29.78
CA GLU A 205 0.03 -2.48 -29.76
C GLU A 205 1.42 -3.15 -29.69
N LYS A 206 1.59 -4.20 -28.88
CA LYS A 206 2.82 -5.00 -28.82
C LYS A 206 3.14 -5.69 -30.14
N SER A 207 2.15 -6.34 -30.75
CA SER A 207 2.31 -7.02 -32.06
C SER A 207 2.71 -6.02 -33.15
N ALA A 208 2.05 -4.85 -33.19
CA ALA A 208 2.40 -3.79 -34.14
C ALA A 208 3.81 -3.21 -33.92
N LEU A 209 4.28 -3.11 -32.67
CA LEU A 209 5.66 -2.72 -32.36
C LEU A 209 6.68 -3.78 -32.81
N SER A 210 6.38 -5.06 -32.58
CA SER A 210 7.22 -6.19 -33.00
C SER A 210 7.40 -6.20 -34.52
N ASP A 211 6.31 -6.05 -35.27
CA ASP A 211 6.34 -6.00 -36.74
C ASP A 211 7.15 -4.81 -37.28
N LYS A 212 7.04 -3.63 -36.65
CA LYS A 212 7.86 -2.46 -36.99
C LYS A 212 9.35 -2.69 -36.72
N ASN A 213 9.69 -3.36 -35.62
CA ASN A 213 11.08 -3.67 -35.28
C ASN A 213 11.69 -4.74 -36.21
N LEU A 214 10.90 -5.72 -36.65
CA LEU A 214 11.32 -6.69 -37.67
C LEU A 214 11.63 -6.00 -39.00
N LYS A 215 10.73 -5.13 -39.48
CA LYS A 215 10.92 -4.38 -40.73
C LYS A 215 12.13 -3.45 -40.68
N ARG A 216 12.40 -2.81 -39.54
CA ARG A 216 13.61 -1.98 -39.34
C ARG A 216 14.91 -2.78 -39.36
N LYS A 217 14.94 -3.99 -38.81
CA LYS A 217 16.13 -4.85 -38.87
C LYS A 217 16.42 -5.32 -40.30
N GLN A 218 15.37 -5.61 -41.08
CA GLN A 218 15.52 -6.00 -42.49
C GLN A 218 15.98 -4.86 -43.41
N SER A 219 15.75 -3.60 -43.04
CA SER A 219 16.17 -2.42 -43.84
C SER A 219 17.58 -1.90 -43.53
N VAL A 220 18.28 -2.48 -42.55
CA VAL A 220 19.65 -2.08 -42.13
C VAL A 220 20.68 -3.17 -42.50
N THR A 221 20.25 -4.18 -43.27
CA THR A 221 21.11 -5.20 -43.91
C THR A 221 21.10 -4.98 -45.40
#